data_AF-U1Q1Q1-F1
#
_entry.id   AF-U1Q1Q1-F1
#
_cell.length_a   1.000
_cell.length_b   1.000
_cell.length_c   1.000
_cell.angle_alpha   90.00
_cell.angle_beta   90.00
_cell.angle_gamma   90.00
#
_symmetry.space_group_name_H-M   'P 1'
#
loop_
_entity.id
_entity.type
_entity.pdbx_description
1 polymer ?
#
loop_
_entity_poly.entity_id
_entity_poly.type
_entity_poly.pdbx_seq_one_letter_code
_entity_poly.pdbx_strand_id
1 'polypeptide(L)'
;SNPPGYRKHGDEHPRSTVTFKAAGFQLDTESQRVRLSQGDNTKDYWSDFIPCKYKTRPDVDLSTVESVQQLRAVWTGDEWELHIVCKVEIGVAEAPSEKTVGVDLGINNFAALAYENGHSELYPLNCLKQDDYDYESASASPSATTQTPSKPIG
;
A
#
# COMPACT_ATOMS: atom_id res chain seq x y z
N SER A 1 33.72 6.32 -20.90
CA SER A 1 33.71 7.22 -19.73
C SER A 1 33.16 6.47 -18.53
N ASN A 2 33.96 6.22 -17.50
CA ASN A 2 33.41 5.77 -16.21
C ASN A 2 32.83 7.00 -15.50
N PRO A 3 31.59 6.94 -14.98
CA PRO A 3 31.01 8.05 -14.25
C PRO A 3 31.85 8.34 -12.99
N PRO A 4 31.92 9.61 -12.54
CA PRO A 4 32.68 9.98 -11.36
C PRO A 4 32.19 9.17 -10.16
N GLY A 5 33.14 8.53 -9.46
CA GLY A 5 32.87 7.73 -8.27
C GLY A 5 32.29 8.61 -7.18
N TYR A 6 30.97 8.63 -7.06
CA TYR A 6 30.26 9.26 -5.95
C TYR A 6 30.51 8.44 -4.69
N ARG A 7 31.61 8.74 -4.00
CA ARG A 7 31.92 8.22 -2.66
C ARG A 7 31.51 9.30 -1.66
N LYS A 8 30.34 9.14 -1.04
CA LYS A 8 29.95 9.95 0.13
C LYS A 8 30.98 9.68 1.25
N HIS A 9 31.79 10.68 1.57
CA HIS A 9 32.67 10.69 2.74
C HIS A 9 31.91 11.29 3.92
N GLY A 10 31.93 10.62 5.08
CA GLY A 10 31.70 11.25 6.39
C GLY A 10 30.26 11.67 6.68
N ASP A 11 29.67 11.04 7.69
CA ASP A 11 28.28 11.18 8.08
C ASP A 11 28.01 12.50 8.81
N GLU A 12 27.54 13.52 8.09
CA GLU A 12 26.76 14.63 8.69
C GLU A 12 25.25 14.49 8.36
N HIS A 13 24.94 13.56 7.46
CA HIS A 13 23.57 13.19 7.12
C HIS A 13 23.44 11.69 7.32
N PRO A 14 22.59 11.20 8.25
CA PRO A 14 22.27 9.79 8.27
C PRO A 14 21.82 9.40 6.87
N ARG A 15 22.33 8.27 6.35
CA ARG A 15 21.86 7.75 5.06
C ARG A 15 20.36 7.68 5.16
N SER A 16 19.66 8.56 4.43
CA SER A 16 18.22 8.72 4.57
C SER A 16 17.46 7.45 4.25
N THR A 17 18.10 6.49 3.58
CA THR A 17 17.55 5.18 3.29
C THR A 17 18.63 4.11 3.20
N VAL A 18 18.33 2.93 3.77
CA VAL A 18 19.07 1.67 3.58
C VAL A 18 18.13 0.67 2.93
N THR A 19 18.54 0.10 1.80
CA THR A 19 17.72 -0.86 1.04
C THR A 19 18.24 -2.29 1.21
N PHE A 20 17.34 -3.21 1.56
CA PHE A 20 17.59 -4.64 1.64
C PHE A 20 16.89 -5.34 0.47
N LYS A 21 17.68 -5.96 -0.40
CA LYS A 21 17.15 -6.85 -1.45
C LYS A 21 16.75 -8.20 -0.84
N ALA A 22 16.09 -9.07 -1.60
CA ALA A 22 15.57 -10.37 -1.13
C ALA A 22 16.52 -11.18 -0.23
N ALA A 23 17.82 -11.26 -0.54
CA ALA A 23 18.80 -12.00 0.28
C ALA A 23 19.20 -11.27 1.59
N GLY A 24 18.87 -9.99 1.71
CA GLY A 24 19.23 -9.14 2.84
C GLY A 24 18.16 -9.08 3.93
N PHE A 25 17.04 -9.79 3.78
CA PHE A 25 16.02 -9.85 4.81
C PHE A 25 15.30 -11.21 4.87
N GLN A 26 14.68 -11.49 6.01
CA GLN A 26 13.75 -12.58 6.19
C GLN A 26 12.47 -12.03 6.83
N LEU A 27 11.34 -12.18 6.15
CA LEU A 27 10.01 -11.77 6.63
C LEU A 27 9.30 -12.98 7.24
N ASP A 28 8.76 -12.79 8.43
CA ASP A 28 7.92 -13.75 9.15
C ASP A 28 6.58 -13.08 9.43
N THR A 29 5.57 -13.47 8.64
CA THR A 29 4.22 -12.91 8.72
C THR A 29 3.40 -13.46 9.87
N GLU A 30 3.71 -14.67 10.36
CA GLU A 30 3.01 -15.30 11.50
C GLU A 30 3.34 -14.58 12.80
N SER A 31 4.60 -14.20 12.99
CA SER A 31 5.04 -13.50 14.20
C SER A 31 5.19 -11.98 14.03
N GLN A 32 4.87 -11.45 12.84
CA GLN A 32 4.98 -10.03 12.47
C GLN A 32 6.39 -9.47 12.70
N ARG A 33 7.38 -10.22 12.24
CA ARG A 33 8.81 -9.89 12.40
C ARG A 33 9.54 -9.87 11.08
N VAL A 34 10.55 -9.02 11.03
CA VAL A 34 11.54 -8.98 9.97
C VAL A 34 12.92 -9.13 10.59
N ARG A 35 13.77 -9.91 9.95
CA ARG A 35 15.22 -9.92 10.23
C ARG A 35 15.92 -9.23 9.09
N LEU A 36 16.72 -8.21 9.38
CA LEU A 36 17.53 -7.50 8.39
C LEU A 36 18.99 -7.93 8.55
N SER A 37 19.65 -8.28 7.44
CA SER A 37 21.07 -8.61 7.42
C SER A 37 21.92 -7.36 7.68
N GLN A 38 22.88 -7.44 8.59
CA GLN A 38 23.79 -6.32 8.88
C GLN A 38 24.91 -6.15 7.83
N GLY A 39 25.12 -7.12 6.94
CA GLY A 39 26.24 -7.15 5.99
C GLY A 39 27.53 -7.70 6.62
N ASP A 40 28.41 -8.26 5.79
CA ASP A 40 29.55 -9.07 6.27
C ASP A 40 30.61 -8.29 7.06
N ASN A 41 30.77 -7.00 6.79
CA ASN A 41 31.76 -6.15 7.47
C ASN A 41 31.32 -5.69 8.86
N THR A 42 30.07 -5.95 9.23
CA THR A 42 29.39 -5.39 10.41
C THR A 42 28.79 -6.46 11.30
N LYS A 43 28.99 -7.74 10.96
CA LYS A 43 28.55 -8.89 11.75
C LYS A 43 29.75 -9.57 12.40
N ASP A 44 29.60 -9.94 13.67
CA ASP A 44 30.58 -10.77 14.38
C ASP A 44 30.31 -12.26 14.12
N TYR A 45 29.06 -12.60 13.82
CA TYR A 45 28.61 -13.94 13.50
C TYR A 45 27.66 -13.97 12.30
N TRP A 46 27.59 -15.13 11.62
CA TRP A 46 26.72 -15.28 10.44
C TRP A 46 25.23 -15.11 10.76
N SER A 47 24.85 -15.29 12.02
CA SER A 47 23.48 -15.15 12.52
C SER A 47 23.18 -13.77 13.09
N ASP A 48 24.06 -12.78 12.92
CA ASP A 48 23.75 -11.43 13.39
C ASP A 48 22.79 -10.74 12.43
N PHE A 49 21.65 -10.35 12.96
CA PHE A 49 20.60 -9.64 12.25
C PHE A 49 20.00 -8.56 13.13
N ILE A 50 19.40 -7.57 12.50
CA ILE A 50 18.58 -6.57 13.18
C ILE A 50 17.14 -7.12 13.23
N PRO A 51 16.61 -7.47 14.42
CA PRO A 51 15.22 -7.87 14.55
C PRO A 51 14.33 -6.62 14.55
N CYS A 52 13.36 -6.60 13.64
CA CYS A 52 12.33 -5.57 13.58
C CYS A 52 10.97 -6.23 13.82
N LYS A 53 10.13 -5.59 14.64
CA LYS A 53 8.70 -5.85 14.63
C LYS A 53 8.06 -4.85 13.69
N TYR A 54 7.04 -5.27 12.96
CA TYR A 54 6.29 -4.37 12.10
C TYR A 54 4.80 -4.47 12.44
N LYS A 55 4.08 -3.41 12.11
CA LYS A 55 2.62 -3.39 12.16
C LYS A 55 2.14 -2.78 10.85
N THR A 56 1.29 -3.51 10.13
CA THR A 56 0.64 -3.00 8.93
C THR A 56 -0.67 -2.29 9.30
N ARG A 57 -1.24 -1.56 8.33
CA ARG A 57 -2.60 -1.07 8.44
C ARG A 57 -3.59 -2.26 8.46
N PRO A 58 -4.79 -2.11 9.04
CA PRO A 58 -5.78 -3.20 9.12
C PRO A 58 -6.20 -3.79 7.77
N ASP A 59 -6.14 -2.99 6.70
CA ASP A 59 -6.48 -3.37 5.33
C ASP A 59 -5.32 -4.00 4.55
N VAL A 60 -4.14 -4.11 5.15
CA VAL A 60 -2.94 -4.67 4.52
C VAL A 60 -2.54 -5.97 5.21
N ASP A 61 -2.79 -7.08 4.51
CA ASP A 61 -2.29 -8.39 4.88
C ASP A 61 -1.08 -8.77 4.02
N LEU A 62 0.09 -8.93 4.64
CA LEU A 62 1.30 -9.34 3.93
C LEU A 62 1.34 -10.85 3.66
N SER A 63 0.50 -11.65 4.32
CA SER A 63 0.41 -13.09 4.07
C SER A 63 -0.20 -13.41 2.70
N THR A 64 -1.03 -12.50 2.16
CA THR A 64 -1.67 -12.64 0.85
C THR A 64 -0.84 -12.07 -0.30
N VAL A 65 0.32 -11.49 0.00
CA VAL A 65 1.21 -10.89 -0.99
C VAL A 65 2.03 -11.97 -1.68
N GLU A 66 1.99 -12.02 -3.02
CA GLU A 66 2.76 -13.00 -3.80
C GLU A 66 4.27 -12.91 -3.59
N SER A 67 4.80 -11.69 -3.51
CA SER A 67 6.22 -11.47 -3.26
C SER A 67 6.53 -10.10 -2.66
N VAL A 68 7.40 -10.10 -1.65
CA VAL A 68 8.09 -8.91 -1.16
C VAL A 68 9.41 -8.78 -1.89
N GLN A 69 9.60 -7.66 -2.60
CA GLN A 69 10.75 -7.46 -3.49
C GLN A 69 11.95 -6.85 -2.77
N GLN A 70 11.69 -5.92 -1.86
CA GLN A 70 12.71 -5.18 -1.12
C GLN A 70 12.12 -4.61 0.18
N LEU A 71 12.99 -4.38 1.15
CA LEU A 71 12.71 -3.57 2.32
C LEU A 71 13.56 -2.31 2.29
N ARG A 72 13.02 -1.21 2.81
CA ARG A 72 13.78 0.03 3.00
C ARG A 72 13.64 0.48 4.44
N ALA A 73 14.76 0.61 5.14
CA ALA A 73 14.80 1.38 6.37
C ALA A 73 15.00 2.84 5.97
N VAL A 74 14.04 3.70 6.26
CA VAL A 74 14.03 5.11 5.88
C VAL A 74 14.09 5.95 7.14
N TRP A 75 15.04 6.89 7.20
CA TRP A 75 15.10 7.86 8.28
C TRP A 75 14.17 9.03 7.94
N THR A 76 13.16 9.25 8.77
CA THR A 76 12.17 10.33 8.58
C THR A 76 12.67 11.68 9.11
N GLY A 77 13.71 11.68 9.93
CA GLY A 77 14.22 12.87 10.63
C GLY A 77 14.17 12.71 12.15
N ASP A 78 13.23 11.91 12.63
CA ASP A 78 12.95 11.61 14.04
C ASP A 78 12.98 10.10 14.34
N GLU A 79 12.51 9.26 13.42
CA GLU A 79 12.51 7.80 13.57
C GLU A 79 12.91 7.04 12.29
N TRP A 80 13.13 5.74 12.46
CA TRP A 80 13.34 4.83 11.34
C TRP A 80 12.03 4.12 11.02
N GLU A 81 11.57 4.27 9.79
CA GLU A 81 10.43 3.52 9.25
C GLU A 81 10.91 2.35 8.38
N LEU A 82 10.17 1.24 8.44
CA LEU A 82 10.39 0.11 7.56
C LEU A 82 9.34 0.09 6.44
N HIS A 83 9.76 0.42 5.23
CA HIS A 83 8.89 0.35 4.04
C HIS A 83 9.03 -1.02 3.38
N ILE A 84 7.92 -1.75 3.31
CA ILE A 84 7.84 -3.09 2.72
C ILE A 84 7.32 -2.95 1.29
N VAL A 85 8.18 -3.20 0.31
CA VAL A 85 7.79 -3.09 -1.11
C VAL A 85 7.38 -4.46 -1.61
N CYS A 86 6.11 -4.56 -2.01
CA CYS A 86 5.49 -5.79 -2.46
C CYS A 86 4.87 -5.64 -3.84
N LYS A 87 4.72 -6.76 -4.53
CA LYS A 87 3.84 -6.87 -5.70
C LYS A 87 2.53 -7.47 -5.24
N VAL A 88 1.43 -6.79 -5.55
CA VAL A 88 0.08 -7.26 -5.31
C VAL A 88 -0.61 -7.35 -6.66
N GLU A 89 -1.24 -8.49 -6.94
CA GLU A 89 -2.15 -8.57 -8.08
C GLU A 89 -3.40 -7.77 -7.76
N ILE A 90 -3.74 -6.84 -8.65
CA ILE A 90 -4.99 -6.10 -8.56
C ILE A 90 -5.99 -6.92 -9.37
N GLY A 91 -6.91 -7.58 -8.67
CA GLY A 91 -8.04 -8.26 -9.30
C GLY A 91 -8.85 -7.24 -10.10
N VAL A 92 -8.78 -7.31 -11.41
CA VAL A 92 -9.67 -6.56 -12.28
C VAL A 92 -11.02 -7.28 -12.22
N ALA A 93 -12.05 -6.62 -11.68
CA ALA A 93 -13.40 -7.16 -11.78
C ALA A 93 -13.71 -7.45 -13.25
N GLU A 94 -14.37 -8.57 -13.55
CA GLU A 94 -14.88 -8.87 -14.89
C GLU A 94 -15.52 -7.59 -15.45
N ALA A 95 -14.98 -7.09 -16.56
CA ALA A 95 -15.34 -5.79 -17.09
C ALA A 95 -16.87 -5.76 -17.27
N PRO A 96 -17.62 -4.86 -16.63
CA PRO A 96 -19.08 -4.93 -16.61
C PRO A 96 -19.73 -4.67 -17.99
N SER A 97 -18.95 -4.53 -19.06
CA SER A 97 -19.35 -4.54 -20.47
C SER A 97 -18.14 -4.14 -21.33
N GLU A 98 -18.26 -4.26 -22.66
CA GLU A 98 -17.28 -3.78 -23.66
C GLU A 98 -17.12 -2.24 -23.70
N LYS A 99 -17.67 -1.53 -22.70
CA LYS A 99 -17.75 -0.08 -22.69
C LYS A 99 -16.40 0.55 -22.46
N THR A 100 -16.00 1.44 -23.36
CA THR A 100 -14.72 2.15 -23.27
C THR A 100 -14.91 3.62 -22.89
N VAL A 101 -14.01 4.13 -22.06
CA VAL A 101 -13.85 5.57 -21.79
C VAL A 101 -12.44 6.00 -22.15
N GLY A 102 -12.31 7.01 -23.01
CA GLY A 102 -11.05 7.67 -23.28
C GLY A 102 -10.75 8.68 -22.18
N VAL A 103 -9.54 8.62 -21.61
CA VAL A 103 -9.07 9.56 -20.59
C VAL A 103 -7.90 10.35 -21.17
N ASP A 104 -8.03 11.69 -21.25
CA ASP A 104 -6.95 12.59 -21.66
C ASP A 104 -6.58 13.53 -20.51
N LEU A 105 -5.29 13.56 -20.17
CA LEU A 105 -4.74 14.45 -19.13
C LEU A 105 -4.12 15.66 -19.83
N GLY A 106 -4.88 16.76 -19.87
CA GLY A 106 -4.47 17.98 -20.55
C GLY A 106 -3.55 18.86 -19.72
N ILE A 107 -2.76 19.71 -20.37
CA ILE A 107 -1.97 20.72 -19.66
C ILE A 107 -2.84 21.76 -18.92
N ASN A 108 -4.09 21.96 -19.38
CA ASN A 108 -5.05 22.92 -18.84
C ASN A 108 -6.32 22.27 -18.26
N ASN A 109 -6.50 20.95 -18.40
CA ASN A 109 -7.61 20.18 -17.85
C ASN A 109 -7.02 19.03 -17.04
N PHE A 110 -7.47 18.85 -15.79
CA PHE A 110 -6.96 17.74 -14.98
C PHE A 110 -7.28 16.40 -15.62
N ALA A 111 -8.47 16.26 -16.18
CA ALA A 111 -8.87 15.13 -17.02
C ALA A 111 -10.02 15.52 -17.97
N ALA A 112 -10.00 14.96 -19.17
CA ALA A 112 -11.15 14.88 -20.07
C ALA A 112 -11.55 13.41 -20.20
N LEU A 113 -12.84 13.13 -20.04
CA LEU A 113 -13.42 11.79 -20.23
C LEU A 113 -14.30 11.81 -21.48
N ALA A 114 -14.07 10.88 -22.40
CA ALA A 114 -14.91 10.68 -23.57
C ALA A 114 -15.50 9.27 -23.53
N TYR A 115 -16.82 9.18 -23.38
CA TYR A 115 -17.54 7.93 -23.31
C TYR A 115 -17.93 7.49 -24.72
N GLU A 116 -17.93 6.17 -24.97
CA GLU A 116 -18.34 5.60 -26.26
C GLU A 116 -19.77 5.98 -26.71
N ASN A 117 -20.65 6.36 -25.78
CA ASN A 117 -22.02 6.78 -26.08
C ASN A 117 -22.10 8.25 -26.58
N GLY A 118 -20.95 8.89 -26.81
CA GLY A 118 -20.85 10.27 -27.28
C GLY A 118 -20.93 11.32 -26.16
N HIS A 119 -21.11 10.92 -24.90
CA HIS A 119 -21.01 11.81 -23.76
C HIS A 119 -19.53 12.18 -23.51
N SER A 120 -19.29 13.40 -23.01
CA SER A 120 -17.96 13.81 -22.58
C SER A 120 -18.03 14.69 -21.34
N GLU A 121 -17.03 14.54 -20.48
CA GLU A 121 -16.87 15.35 -19.27
C GLU A 121 -15.51 16.03 -19.28
N LEU A 122 -15.47 17.27 -18.80
CA LEU A 122 -14.24 18.02 -18.61
C LEU A 122 -14.11 18.34 -17.13
N TYR A 123 -12.96 17.96 -16.54
CA TYR A 123 -12.57 18.32 -15.19
C TYR A 123 -11.57 19.47 -15.26
N PRO A 124 -12.05 20.73 -15.15
CA PRO A 124 -11.18 21.90 -15.21
C PRO A 124 -10.26 21.96 -13.99
N LEU A 125 -9.16 22.71 -14.12
CA LEU A 125 -8.25 23.03 -13.03
C LEU A 125 -9.02 23.50 -11.78
N ASN A 126 -8.67 22.90 -10.63
CA ASN A 126 -9.12 23.17 -9.25
C ASN A 126 -10.20 22.26 -8.63
N CYS A 127 -10.72 21.25 -9.34
CA CYS A 127 -11.62 20.27 -8.72
C CYS A 127 -10.97 18.88 -8.68
N LEU A 128 -10.55 18.42 -7.50
CA LEU A 128 -10.32 17.00 -7.25
C LEU A 128 -11.70 16.32 -7.33
N LYS A 129 -11.90 15.34 -8.21
CA LYS A 129 -13.08 14.47 -8.08
C LYS A 129 -12.85 13.62 -6.83
N GLN A 130 -13.47 14.03 -5.74
CA GLN A 130 -13.60 13.19 -4.56
C GLN A 130 -14.78 12.28 -4.86
N ASP A 131 -14.52 11.02 -5.20
CA ASP A 131 -15.57 10.02 -5.17
C ASP A 131 -15.95 9.84 -3.70
N ASP A 132 -17.19 10.19 -3.35
CA ASP A 132 -17.77 9.86 -2.04
C ASP A 132 -17.86 8.33 -1.95
N TYR A 133 -16.80 7.71 -1.46
CA TYR A 133 -16.80 6.29 -1.10
C TYR A 133 -17.57 6.15 0.21
N ASP A 134 -18.87 5.88 0.12
CA ASP A 134 -19.66 5.43 1.25
C ASP A 134 -19.22 4.00 1.61
N TYR A 135 -18.40 3.87 2.66
CA TYR A 135 -18.18 2.58 3.29
C TYR A 135 -19.49 2.15 3.99
N GLU A 136 -20.30 1.31 3.34
CA GLU A 136 -21.31 0.54 4.05
C GLU A 136 -20.61 -0.42 5.03
N SER A 137 -20.56 -0.05 6.30
CA SER A 137 -20.14 -0.98 7.35
C SER A 137 -21.15 -2.11 7.44
N ALA A 138 -20.72 -3.35 7.17
CA ALA A 138 -21.55 -4.52 7.34
C ALA A 138 -22.14 -4.58 8.76
N SER A 139 -23.45 -4.73 8.78
CA SER A 139 -24.39 -4.83 9.90
C SER A 139 -23.85 -5.48 11.19
N ALA A 140 -23.78 -4.70 12.27
CA ALA A 140 -24.04 -5.24 13.60
C ALA A 140 -25.55 -5.50 13.69
N SER A 141 -25.96 -6.78 13.69
CA SER A 141 -27.34 -7.16 14.04
C SER A 141 -27.46 -7.25 15.56
N PRO A 142 -28.26 -6.42 16.25
CA PRO A 142 -28.76 -6.77 17.57
C PRO A 142 -29.97 -7.69 17.38
N SER A 143 -29.82 -8.96 17.73
CA SER A 143 -30.93 -9.90 17.89
C SER A 143 -31.81 -9.47 19.07
N ALA A 144 -32.93 -8.80 18.78
CA ALA A 144 -34.01 -8.59 19.74
C ALA A 144 -35.19 -9.48 19.37
N THR A 145 -35.32 -10.61 20.07
CA THR A 145 -36.52 -11.45 20.06
C THR A 145 -37.68 -10.66 20.66
N THR A 146 -38.74 -10.42 19.87
CA THR A 146 -40.02 -9.95 20.42
C THR A 146 -41.10 -10.97 20.08
N GLN A 147 -41.67 -11.58 21.12
CA GLN A 147 -42.84 -12.44 21.07
C GLN A 147 -44.05 -11.69 20.50
N THR A 148 -44.76 -12.33 19.58
CA THR A 148 -46.10 -11.95 19.13
C THR A 148 -47.15 -12.29 20.20
N PRO A 149 -48.12 -11.40 20.45
CA PRO A 149 -49.47 -11.85 20.80
C PRO A 149 -50.48 -11.55 19.69
N SER A 150 -51.53 -12.35 19.76
CA SER A 150 -52.55 -12.69 18.78
C SER A 150 -53.57 -11.61 18.39
N LYS A 151 -54.00 -11.72 17.12
CA LYS A 151 -55.26 -11.35 16.42
C LYS A 151 -56.26 -10.33 17.03
N PRO A 152 -56.84 -9.44 16.20
CA PRO A 152 -58.00 -8.64 16.58
C PRO A 152 -59.31 -9.44 16.45
N ILE A 153 -60.24 -9.19 17.37
CA ILE A 153 -61.68 -9.49 17.24
C ILE A 153 -62.41 -8.17 17.49
N GLY A 154 -63.27 -7.77 16.56
CA GLY A 154 -64.21 -6.64 16.70
C GLY A 154 -64.01 -5.56 15.66
#